data_AF-A0A0M3JMT6-F1
#
_entry.id   AF-A0A0M3JMT6-F1
#
_cell.length_a   1.000
_cell.length_b   1.000
_cell.length_c   1.000
_cell.angle_alpha   90.00
_cell.angle_beta   90.00
_cell.angle_gamma   90.00
#
_symmetry.space_group_name_H-M   'P 1'
#
loop_
_entity.id
_entity.type
_entity.pdbx_description
1 polymer ?
#
loop_
_entity_poly.entity_id
_entity_poly.type
_entity_poly.pdbx_seq_one_letter_code
_entity_poly.pdbx_strand_id
1 'polypeptide(L)'
;LVSVPQYTGSSRAMENWGVIIMIYEALLIDPLYATTLEYSIVARVTPHEVVHQWFGDLVTTEWWSTLFLNEAFAQYYYTDAANYTYPDQQKYAVRCS
;
A
#
# COMPACT_ATOMS: atom_id res chain seq x y z
N LEU A 1 -5.76 -10.57 1.31
CA LEU A 1 -4.53 -10.15 2.03
C LEU A 1 -3.93 -11.37 2.69
N VAL A 2 -2.74 -11.77 2.25
CA VAL A 2 -2.00 -12.91 2.78
C VAL A 2 -0.56 -12.47 3.05
N SER A 3 -0.08 -12.66 4.27
CA SER A 3 1.32 -12.45 4.62
C SER A 3 2.10 -13.71 4.30
N VAL A 4 3.26 -13.57 3.64
CA VAL A 4 4.22 -14.65 3.46
C VAL A 4 5.46 -14.44 4.33
N PRO A 5 6.03 -15.50 4.93
CA PRO A 5 7.20 -15.39 5.81
C PRO A 5 8.48 -15.00 5.06
N GLN A 6 8.53 -15.26 3.75
CA GLN A 6 9.60 -14.80 2.86
C GLN A 6 8.97 -14.24 1.59
N TYR A 7 9.30 -12.99 1.27
CA TYR A 7 8.94 -12.33 0.03
C TYR A 7 10.23 -12.02 -0.74
N THR A 8 10.32 -12.43 -2.01
CA THR A 8 11.55 -12.30 -2.82
C THR A 8 11.51 -11.16 -3.83
N GLY A 9 10.37 -10.48 -3.94
CA GLY A 9 10.24 -9.28 -4.76
C GLY A 9 11.07 -8.12 -4.20
N SER A 10 11.45 -7.18 -5.07
CA SER A 10 12.08 -5.91 -4.65
C SER A 10 11.08 -4.96 -3.97
N SER A 11 9.77 -5.21 -4.11
CA SER A 11 8.68 -4.54 -3.41
C SER A 11 8.35 -5.23 -2.07
N ARG A 12 7.45 -4.64 -1.28
CA ARG A 12 6.95 -5.24 -0.03
C ARG A 12 5.64 -6.02 -0.22
N ALA A 13 5.02 -5.91 -1.39
CA ALA A 13 3.74 -6.51 -1.70
C ALA A 13 3.50 -6.61 -3.23
N MET A 14 2.44 -7.34 -3.60
CA MET A 14 1.92 -7.47 -4.96
C MET A 14 0.39 -7.57 -4.92
N GLU A 15 -0.25 -6.87 -5.85
CA GLU A 15 -1.67 -6.58 -5.92
C GLU A 15 -2.56 -7.68 -6.50
N ASN A 16 -2.08 -8.94 -6.61
CA ASN A 16 -2.82 -10.01 -7.28
C ASN A 16 -4.32 -10.01 -6.95
N TRP A 17 -5.17 -9.91 -7.99
CA TRP A 17 -6.61 -9.75 -7.84
C TRP A 17 -7.23 -10.84 -6.93
N GLY A 18 -7.83 -10.39 -5.82
CA GLY A 18 -8.49 -11.25 -4.84
C GLY A 18 -7.55 -11.91 -3.83
N VAL A 19 -6.23 -11.92 -4.08
CA VAL A 19 -5.22 -12.48 -3.18
C VAL A 19 -3.98 -11.59 -3.12
N ILE A 20 -4.12 -10.40 -2.54
CA ILE A 20 -2.98 -9.51 -2.28
C ILE A 20 -1.94 -10.20 -1.38
N ILE A 21 -0.69 -10.29 -1.85
CA ILE A 21 0.43 -10.93 -1.17
C ILE A 21 1.35 -9.85 -0.60
N MET A 22 1.74 -9.98 0.66
CA MET A 22 2.59 -9.00 1.35
C MET A 22 3.68 -9.69 2.18
N ILE A 23 4.80 -9.02 2.38
CA ILE A 23 5.75 -9.38 3.44
C ILE A 23 5.13 -9.09 4.82
N TYR A 24 5.51 -9.85 5.85
CA TYR A 24 4.87 -9.76 7.17
C TYR A 24 4.95 -8.37 7.79
N GLU A 25 6.05 -7.63 7.61
CA GLU A 25 6.23 -6.27 8.10
C GLU A 25 5.30 -5.24 7.43
N ALA A 26 4.61 -5.61 6.34
CA ALA A 26 3.67 -4.76 5.63
C ALA A 26 2.21 -5.13 5.88
N LEU A 27 1.91 -6.16 6.70
CA LEU A 27 0.55 -6.58 7.01
C LEU A 27 0.30 -6.86 8.51
N LEU A 28 1.28 -7.38 9.23
CA LEU A 28 1.12 -7.81 10.63
C LEU A 28 1.70 -6.77 11.59
N ILE A 29 0.93 -6.46 12.64
CA ILE A 29 1.31 -5.52 13.70
C ILE A 29 1.03 -6.15 15.06
N ASP A 30 2.02 -6.08 15.95
CA ASP A 30 1.83 -6.32 17.38
C ASP A 30 1.78 -4.96 18.11
N PRO A 31 0.62 -4.55 18.65
CA PRO A 31 0.47 -3.26 19.33
C PRO A 31 1.36 -3.06 20.56
N LEU A 32 1.93 -4.14 21.13
CA LEU A 32 2.83 -4.05 22.28
C LEU A 32 4.25 -3.64 21.89
N TYR A 33 4.67 -3.91 20.65
CA TYR A 33 6.07 -3.75 20.22
C TYR A 33 6.22 -2.89 18.96
N ALA A 34 5.15 -2.65 18.22
CA ALA A 34 5.22 -1.93 16.96
C ALA A 34 5.64 -0.47 17.14
N THR A 35 6.58 -0.06 16.31
CA THR A 35 7.06 1.30 16.15
C THR A 35 6.12 2.11 15.26
N THR A 36 6.19 3.44 15.35
CA THR A 36 5.47 4.34 14.44
C THR A 36 5.81 4.10 12.97
N LEU A 37 7.04 3.64 12.68
CA LEU A 37 7.46 3.29 11.32
C LEU A 37 6.74 2.03 10.81
N GLU A 38 6.57 1.00 11.64
CA GLU A 38 5.85 -0.21 11.23
C GLU A 38 4.37 0.09 10.98
N TYR A 39 3.75 0.88 11.86
CA TYR A 39 2.38 1.37 11.63
C TYR A 39 2.26 2.16 10.33
N SER A 40 3.21 3.05 10.02
CA SER A 40 3.17 3.83 8.78
C SER A 40 3.41 3.00 7.52
N ILE A 41 4.23 1.95 7.61
CA ILE A 41 4.41 0.98 6.53
C ILE A 41 3.11 0.26 6.24
N VAL A 42 2.44 -0.32 7.25
CA VAL A 42 1.17 -1.04 7.07
C VAL A 42 0.07 -0.10 6.58
N ALA A 43 -0.04 1.08 7.17
CA ALA A 43 -1.02 2.10 6.77
C ALA A 43 -0.77 2.67 5.37
N ARG A 44 0.41 2.46 4.79
CA ARG A 44 0.73 2.82 3.41
C ARG A 44 0.49 1.66 2.44
N VAL A 45 1.14 0.53 2.69
CA VAL A 45 1.20 -0.58 1.71
C VAL A 45 -0.16 -1.26 1.62
N THR A 46 -0.86 -1.53 2.73
CA THR A 46 -2.16 -2.20 2.67
C THR A 46 -3.19 -1.46 1.80
N PRO A 47 -3.47 -0.16 2.01
CA PRO A 47 -4.40 0.54 1.14
C PRO A 47 -3.86 0.74 -0.30
N HIS A 48 -2.54 0.88 -0.51
CA HIS A 48 -1.95 0.93 -1.86
C HIS A 48 -2.35 -0.30 -2.69
N GLU A 49 -2.13 -1.50 -2.15
CA GLU A 49 -2.47 -2.75 -2.84
C GLU A 49 -3.99 -2.97 -2.97
N VAL A 50 -4.78 -2.48 -2.01
CA VAL A 50 -6.24 -2.56 -2.10
C VAL A 50 -6.77 -1.65 -3.21
N VAL A 51 -6.20 -0.45 -3.40
CA VAL A 51 -6.59 0.43 -4.50
C VAL A 51 -6.29 -0.19 -5.87
N HIS A 52 -5.23 -1.00 -5.97
CA HIS A 52 -4.91 -1.71 -7.20
C HIS A 52 -6.03 -2.66 -7.68
N GLN A 53 -6.91 -3.12 -6.78
CA GLN A 53 -8.10 -3.89 -7.17
C GLN A 53 -9.04 -3.11 -8.12
N TRP A 54 -9.01 -1.77 -8.07
CA TRP A 54 -9.67 -0.89 -9.05
C TRP A 54 -8.71 -0.39 -10.12
N PHE A 55 -7.51 0.06 -9.73
CA PHE A 55 -6.52 0.68 -10.63
C PHE A 55 -5.27 -0.18 -10.76
N GLY A 56 -5.28 -1.08 -11.74
CA GLY A 56 -4.29 -2.15 -11.89
C GLY A 56 -5.00 -3.42 -12.39
N ASP A 57 -5.98 -3.86 -11.61
CA ASP A 57 -6.79 -5.05 -11.88
C ASP A 57 -8.03 -4.76 -12.74
N LEU A 58 -8.98 -3.94 -12.24
CA LEU A 58 -10.22 -3.64 -12.98
C LEU A 58 -9.98 -2.70 -14.16
N VAL A 59 -9.19 -1.65 -13.95
CA VAL A 59 -8.71 -0.75 -15.00
C VAL A 59 -7.21 -0.92 -15.12
N THR A 60 -6.79 -1.63 -16.16
CA THR A 60 -5.37 -1.93 -16.42
C THR A 60 -4.83 -1.04 -17.53
N THR A 61 -3.60 -0.55 -17.35
CA THR A 61 -2.84 0.15 -18.40
C THR A 61 -2.67 -0.71 -19.64
N GLU A 62 -2.79 -0.12 -20.83
CA GLU A 62 -2.60 -0.81 -22.11
C GLU A 62 -1.15 -1.32 -22.29
N TRP A 63 -0.16 -0.57 -21.79
CA TRP A 63 1.25 -0.93 -21.89
C TRP A 63 2.08 -0.47 -20.70
N TRP A 64 3.21 -1.15 -20.48
CA TRP A 64 4.14 -0.90 -19.38
C TRP A 64 4.69 0.54 -19.34
N SER A 65 4.77 1.24 -20.47
CA SER A 65 5.18 2.65 -20.50
C SER A 65 4.22 3.56 -19.73
N THR A 66 2.99 3.11 -19.49
CA THR A 66 1.95 3.81 -18.73
C THR A 66 1.70 3.21 -17.34
N LEU A 67 2.53 2.25 -16.90
CA LEU A 67 2.40 1.60 -15.58
C LEU A 67 2.31 2.60 -14.43
N PHE A 68 2.98 3.75 -14.57
CA PHE A 68 2.93 4.83 -13.58
C PHE A 68 1.49 5.26 -13.25
N LEU A 69 0.51 5.09 -14.15
CA LEU A 69 -0.88 5.42 -13.87
C LEU A 69 -1.45 4.55 -12.75
N ASN A 70 -1.22 3.23 -12.79
CA ASN A 70 -1.70 2.31 -11.75
C ASN A 70 -1.08 2.68 -10.39
N GLU A 71 0.24 2.83 -10.36
CA GLU A 71 1.00 3.16 -9.15
C GLU A 71 0.66 4.55 -8.60
N ALA A 72 0.49 5.55 -9.46
CA ALA A 72 0.14 6.90 -9.05
C ALA A 72 -1.28 7.00 -8.50
N PHE A 73 -2.24 6.26 -9.07
CA PHE A 73 -3.60 6.19 -8.51
C PHE A 73 -3.60 5.49 -7.15
N ALA A 74 -2.90 4.36 -7.01
CA ALA A 74 -2.74 3.68 -5.72
C ALA A 74 -2.13 4.61 -4.66
N GLN A 75 -1.04 5.31 -5.01
CA GLN A 75 -0.38 6.29 -4.17
C GLN A 75 -1.30 7.45 -3.76
N TYR A 76 -2.03 8.02 -4.73
CA TYR A 76 -2.94 9.14 -4.51
C TYR A 76 -4.06 8.77 -3.54
N TYR A 77 -4.78 7.69 -3.83
CA TYR A 77 -5.95 7.31 -3.04
C TYR A 77 -5.58 6.85 -1.63
N TYR A 78 -4.47 6.13 -1.44
CA TYR A 78 -4.07 5.79 -0.08
C TYR A 78 -3.70 7.04 0.72
N THR A 79 -3.02 8.01 0.09
CA THR A 79 -2.63 9.26 0.76
C THR A 79 -3.86 10.07 1.15
N ASP A 80 -4.85 10.17 0.27
CA ASP A 80 -6.13 10.84 0.55
C ASP A 80 -6.91 10.13 1.66
N ALA A 81 -7.05 8.80 1.58
CA ALA A 81 -7.72 7.99 2.60
C ALA A 81 -7.03 8.08 3.96
N ALA A 82 -5.70 8.11 4.01
CA ALA A 82 -4.94 8.27 5.25
C ALA A 82 -5.18 9.66 5.88
N ASN A 83 -5.20 10.73 5.07
CA ASN A 83 -5.50 12.08 5.55
C ASN A 83 -6.94 12.19 6.08
N TYR A 84 -7.89 11.53 5.43
CA TYR A 84 -9.28 11.50 5.87
C TYR A 84 -9.47 10.70 7.17
N THR A 85 -8.82 9.55 7.28
CA THR A 85 -8.99 8.61 8.40
C THR A 85 -8.21 9.05 9.64
N TYR A 86 -7.04 9.66 9.46
CA TYR A 86 -6.14 10.08 10.54
C TYR A 86 -5.72 11.56 10.38
N PRO A 87 -6.67 12.51 10.49
CA PRO A 87 -6.40 13.92 10.24
C PRO A 87 -5.31 14.49 11.16
N ASP A 88 -5.23 14.03 12.41
CA ASP A 88 -4.20 14.46 13.36
C ASP A 88 -2.77 14.04 12.96
N GLN A 89 -2.64 13.01 12.11
CA GLN A 89 -1.36 12.51 11.61
C GLN A 89 -0.91 13.20 10.33
N GLN A 90 -1.78 13.99 9.68
CA GLN A 90 -1.46 14.68 8.42
C GLN A 90 -0.20 15.57 8.51
N LYS A 91 0.05 16.16 9.68
CA LYS A 91 1.26 16.97 9.94
C LYS A 91 2.56 16.17 9.95
N TYR A 92 2.49 14.85 10.12
CA TYR A 92 3.62 13.93 10.16
C TYR A 92 3.72 13.05 8.91
N ALA A 93 2.68 13.05 8.07
CA ALA A 93 2.70 12.37 6.79
C ALA A 93 3.79 13.00 5.91
N VAL A 94 4.70 12.17 5.40
CA VAL A 94 5.63 12.59 4.35
C VAL A 94 4.78 12.90 3.13
N ARG A 95 4.56 14.19 2.85
CA ARG A 95 3.84 14.64 1.66
C ARG A 95 4.59 14.12 0.43
N CYS A 96 3.85 13.62 -0.57
CA CYS A 96 4.43 13.27 -1.86
C CYS A 96 5.27 14.44 -2.37
N SER A 97 6.55 14.19 -2.63
CA SER A 97 7.41 15.03 -3.46
C SER A 97 7.04 14.87 -4.92
#